data_AF-A0A2S4KZ05-F1
#
_entry.id   AF-A0A2S4KZ05-F1
#
_cell.length_a   1.000
_cell.length_b   1.000
_cell.length_c   1.000
_cell.angle_alpha   90.00
_cell.angle_beta   90.00
_cell.angle_gamma   90.00
#
_symmetry.space_group_name_H-M   'P 1'
#
loop_
_entity.id
_entity.type
_entity.pdbx_description
1 polymer ?
#
loop_
_entity_poly.entity_id
_entity_poly.type
_entity_poly.pdbx_seq_one_letter_code
_entity_poly.pdbx_strand_id
1 'polypeptide(L)'
;ARLARQLAALAARLARQRSATQAQLLSTHALERQWRQRQSDMDHALAPFAPASLYQRLAQAVQEQAAVCHAMEESFLDADADGGPPASERDVADWLRRYREAKVQLYLRQERKERWDEGRVGGWR
;
A
#
# COMPACT_ATOMS: atom_id res chain seq x y z
N ALA A 1 51.10 -29.63 43.31
CA ALA A 1 50.90 -28.15 43.26
C ALA A 1 50.80 -27.55 41.85
N ARG A 2 51.57 -28.01 40.84
CA ARG A 2 51.54 -27.45 39.47
C ARG A 2 50.22 -27.73 38.72
N LEU A 3 49.73 -28.96 38.80
CA LEU A 3 48.46 -29.37 38.17
C LEU A 3 47.27 -28.57 38.70
N ALA A 4 47.16 -28.42 40.02
CA ALA A 4 46.11 -27.62 40.65
C ALA A 4 46.08 -26.16 40.17
N ARG A 5 47.26 -25.53 40.01
CA ARG A 5 47.37 -24.17 39.45
C ARG A 5 46.93 -24.11 37.98
N GLN A 6 47.30 -25.10 37.18
CA GLN A 6 46.87 -25.20 35.78
C GLN A 6 45.35 -25.40 35.65
N LEU A 7 44.77 -26.27 36.48
CA LEU A 7 43.31 -26.47 36.53
C LEU A 7 42.58 -25.20 36.95
N ALA A 8 43.06 -24.48 37.97
CA ALA A 8 42.48 -23.20 38.38
C ALA A 8 42.53 -22.15 37.26
N ALA A 9 43.65 -22.07 36.53
CA ALA A 9 43.78 -21.14 35.40
C ALA A 9 42.83 -21.49 34.25
N LEU A 10 42.66 -22.78 33.93
CA LEU A 10 41.72 -23.25 32.92
C LEU A 10 40.26 -22.99 33.34
N ALA A 11 39.91 -23.25 34.60
CA ALA A 11 38.58 -22.97 35.14
C ALA A 11 38.25 -21.48 35.05
N ALA A 12 39.18 -20.60 35.42
CA ALA A 12 39.00 -19.16 35.31
C ALA A 12 38.86 -18.70 33.85
N ARG A 13 39.62 -19.29 32.92
CA ARG A 13 39.49 -19.01 31.48
C ARG A 13 38.14 -19.46 30.93
N LEU A 14 37.69 -20.66 31.29
CA LEU A 14 36.39 -21.19 30.90
C LEU A 14 35.25 -20.30 31.43
N ALA A 15 35.32 -19.88 32.70
CA ALA A 15 34.32 -18.98 33.29
C ALA A 15 34.24 -17.64 32.54
N ARG A 16 35.40 -17.04 32.21
CA ARG A 16 35.45 -15.81 31.39
C ARG A 16 34.86 -16.02 29.99
N GLN A 17 35.23 -17.12 29.33
CA GLN A 17 34.70 -17.45 28.01
C GLN A 17 33.18 -17.61 28.03
N ARG A 18 32.63 -18.33 29.01
CA ARG A 18 31.18 -18.52 29.20
C ARG A 18 30.45 -17.20 29.43
N SER A 19 30.99 -16.33 30.29
CA SER A 19 30.40 -15.01 30.54
C SER A 19 30.39 -14.14 29.28
N ALA A 20 31.49 -14.12 28.52
CA ALA A 20 31.58 -13.39 27.26
C ALA A 20 30.59 -13.94 26.21
N THR A 21 30.46 -15.25 26.08
CA THR A 21 29.49 -15.85 25.14
C THR A 21 28.06 -15.55 25.55
N GLN A 22 27.74 -15.57 26.84
CA GLN A 22 26.42 -15.22 27.34
C GLN A 22 26.07 -13.75 27.06
N ALA A 23 27.01 -12.83 27.25
CA ALA A 23 26.82 -11.42 26.91
C ALA A 23 26.60 -11.21 25.40
N GLN A 24 27.37 -11.92 24.56
CA GLN A 24 27.19 -11.89 23.10
C GLN A 24 25.82 -12.46 22.69
N LEU A 25 25.37 -13.55 23.30
CA LEU A 25 24.06 -14.14 23.03
C LEU A 25 22.93 -13.15 23.37
N LEU A 26 23.00 -12.47 24.50
CA LEU A 26 22.00 -11.45 24.86
C LEU A 26 21.99 -10.27 23.88
N SER A 27 23.18 -9.82 23.44
CA SER A 27 23.32 -8.75 22.44
C SER A 27 22.73 -9.15 21.08
N THR A 28 23.02 -10.37 20.62
CA THR A 28 22.47 -10.88 19.35
C THR A 28 20.94 -10.98 19.39
N HIS A 29 20.37 -11.47 20.48
CA HIS A 29 18.91 -11.47 20.65
C HIS A 29 18.30 -10.06 20.69
N ALA A 30 19.01 -9.08 21.24
CA ALA A 30 18.56 -7.69 21.22
C ALA A 30 18.54 -7.13 19.78
N LEU A 31 19.60 -7.38 18.99
CA LEU A 31 19.67 -6.99 17.59
C LEU A 31 18.60 -7.68 16.75
N GLU A 32 18.34 -8.96 16.99
CA GLU A 32 17.30 -9.70 16.28
C GLU A 32 15.91 -9.08 16.51
N ARG A 33 15.57 -8.73 17.75
CA ARG A 33 14.31 -8.04 18.05
C ARG A 33 14.23 -6.68 17.36
N GLN A 34 15.31 -5.90 17.37
CA GLN A 34 15.36 -4.60 16.68
C GLN A 34 15.20 -4.74 15.17
N TRP A 35 15.83 -5.76 14.57
CA TRP A 35 15.70 -6.03 13.15
C TRP A 35 14.27 -6.43 12.77
N ARG A 36 13.65 -7.34 13.54
CA ARG A 36 12.24 -7.74 13.33
C ARG A 36 11.29 -6.54 13.43
N GLN A 37 11.54 -5.62 14.38
CA GLN A 37 10.76 -4.39 14.48
C GLN A 37 10.91 -3.52 13.23
N ARG A 38 12.15 -3.27 12.78
CA ARG A 38 12.40 -2.47 11.58
C ARG A 38 11.79 -3.08 10.33
N GLN A 39 11.83 -4.41 10.20
CA GLN A 39 11.18 -5.12 9.10
C GLN A 39 9.67 -4.92 9.15
N SER A 40 9.04 -5.08 10.31
CA SER A 40 7.61 -4.83 10.49
C SER A 40 7.23 -3.40 10.14
N ASP A 41 8.02 -2.41 10.56
CA ASP A 41 7.79 -1.00 10.26
C ASP A 41 7.88 -0.73 8.76
N MET A 42 8.87 -1.33 8.09
CA MET A 42 9.04 -1.26 6.64
C MET A 42 7.87 -1.90 5.90
N ASP A 43 7.48 -3.12 6.28
CA ASP A 43 6.36 -3.84 5.66
C ASP A 43 5.06 -3.04 5.80
N HIS A 44 4.83 -2.43 6.97
CA HIS A 44 3.68 -1.56 7.20
C HIS A 44 3.73 -0.30 6.33
N ALA A 45 4.89 0.36 6.25
CA ALA A 45 5.05 1.55 5.42
C ALA A 45 4.89 1.26 3.91
N LEU A 46 5.29 0.07 3.46
CA LEU A 46 5.20 -0.36 2.07
C LEU A 46 3.84 -0.96 1.70
N ALA A 47 3.06 -1.44 2.68
CA ALA A 47 1.78 -2.12 2.44
C ALA A 47 0.82 -1.36 1.50
N PRO A 48 0.65 -0.03 1.57
CA PRO A 48 -0.22 0.69 0.64
C PRO A 48 0.27 0.61 -0.82
N PHE A 49 1.59 0.53 -1.03
CA PHE A 49 2.22 0.50 -2.35
C PHE A 49 2.42 -0.93 -2.87
N ALA A 50 2.02 -1.95 -2.11
CA ALA A 50 2.00 -3.32 -2.58
C ALA A 50 1.08 -3.46 -3.80
N PRO A 51 1.38 -4.37 -4.75
CA PRO A 51 0.58 -4.55 -5.96
C PRO A 51 -0.91 -4.79 -5.69
N ALA A 52 -1.25 -5.60 -4.68
CA ALA A 52 -2.64 -5.86 -4.29
C ALA A 52 -3.35 -4.59 -3.82
N SER A 53 -2.70 -3.78 -2.98
CA SER A 53 -3.24 -2.52 -2.47
C SER A 53 -3.42 -1.47 -3.58
N LEU A 54 -2.47 -1.37 -4.51
CA LEU A 54 -2.58 -0.52 -5.69
C LEU A 54 -3.72 -0.96 -6.62
N TYR A 55 -3.84 -2.26 -6.85
CA TYR A 55 -4.92 -2.84 -7.64
C TYR A 55 -6.29 -2.56 -7.02
N GLN A 56 -6.45 -2.79 -5.71
CA GLN A 56 -7.68 -2.48 -4.99
C GLN A 56 -8.06 -1.01 -5.11
N ARG A 57 -7.08 -0.10 -4.94
CA ARG A 57 -7.31 1.34 -5.12
C ARG A 57 -7.72 1.70 -6.55
N LEU A 58 -7.10 1.07 -7.56
CA LEU A 58 -7.50 1.28 -8.96
C LEU A 58 -8.92 0.77 -9.23
N ALA A 59 -9.26 -0.42 -8.73
CA ALA A 59 -10.59 -0.99 -8.87
C ALA A 59 -11.66 -0.10 -8.20
N GLN A 60 -11.39 0.38 -6.99
CA GLN A 60 -12.25 1.33 -6.30
C GLN A 60 -12.40 2.65 -7.10
N ALA A 61 -11.31 3.22 -7.59
CA ALA A 61 -11.34 4.46 -8.37
C ALA A 61 -12.09 4.33 -9.72
N VAL A 62 -12.21 3.12 -10.28
CA VAL A 62 -13.08 2.84 -11.43
C VAL A 62 -14.55 2.91 -11.00
N GLN A 63 -14.92 2.26 -9.90
CA GLN A 63 -16.29 2.26 -9.38
C GLN A 63 -16.74 3.67 -8.97
N GLU A 64 -15.89 4.40 -8.25
CA GLU A 64 -16.16 5.79 -7.85
C GLU A 64 -16.36 6.69 -9.08
N GLN A 65 -15.54 6.55 -10.13
CA GLN A 65 -15.71 7.35 -11.34
C GLN A 65 -17.00 7.01 -12.09
N ALA A 66 -17.40 5.73 -12.10
CA ALA A 66 -18.66 5.31 -12.68
C ALA A 66 -19.85 5.92 -11.92
N ALA A 67 -19.79 5.90 -10.59
CA ALA A 67 -20.79 6.54 -9.74
C ALA A 67 -20.86 8.06 -9.97
N VAL A 68 -19.72 8.74 -10.15
CA VAL A 68 -19.70 10.16 -10.52
C VAL A 68 -20.40 10.40 -11.86
N CYS A 69 -20.10 9.61 -12.89
CA CYS A 69 -20.75 9.76 -14.20
C CYS A 69 -22.27 9.58 -14.07
N HIS A 70 -22.70 8.55 -13.33
CA HIS A 70 -24.12 8.29 -13.10
C HIS A 70 -24.79 9.43 -12.33
N ALA A 71 -24.17 9.93 -11.26
CA ALA A 71 -24.71 11.07 -10.50
C ALA A 71 -24.80 12.36 -11.34
N MET A 72 -23.89 12.57 -12.31
CA MET A 72 -23.99 13.68 -13.25
C MET A 72 -25.16 13.55 -14.22
N GLU A 73 -25.49 12.32 -14.62
CA GLU A 73 -26.66 12.01 -15.46
C GLU A 73 -27.95 12.27 -14.68
N GLU A 74 -28.08 11.68 -13.49
CA GLU A 74 -29.26 11.86 -12.62
C GLU A 74 -29.48 13.34 -12.28
N SER A 75 -28.43 14.06 -11.86
CA SER A 75 -28.53 15.49 -11.51
C SER A 75 -28.95 16.37 -12.69
N PHE A 76 -28.65 15.97 -13.93
CA PHE A 76 -29.07 16.71 -15.11
C PHE A 76 -30.54 16.45 -15.44
N LEU A 77 -31.01 15.21 -15.26
CA LEU A 77 -32.40 14.83 -15.50
C LEU A 77 -33.34 15.38 -14.42
N ASP A 78 -32.92 15.36 -13.16
CA ASP A 78 -33.70 15.87 -12.03
C ASP A 78 -33.93 17.39 -12.10
N ALA A 79 -33.01 18.13 -12.72
CA ALA A 79 -33.14 19.58 -12.88
C ALA A 79 -34.36 20.00 -13.74
N ASP A 80 -34.77 19.16 -14.69
CA ASP A 80 -35.98 19.37 -15.49
C ASP A 80 -37.26 18.84 -14.78
N ALA A 81 -37.11 17.88 -13.85
CA ALA A 81 -38.24 17.25 -13.15
C ALA A 81 -38.86 18.14 -12.06
N ASP A 82 -38.06 19.03 -11.45
CA ASP A 82 -38.50 19.93 -10.36
C ASP A 82 -39.33 21.15 -10.85
N GLY A 83 -39.74 21.18 -12.11
CA GLY A 83 -40.55 22.27 -12.67
C GLY A 83 -39.80 23.60 -12.80
N GLY A 84 -38.47 23.56 -12.75
CA GLY A 84 -37.60 24.69 -13.07
C GLY A 84 -37.67 25.08 -14.55
N PRO A 85 -37.21 26.29 -14.91
CA PRO A 85 -37.06 26.64 -16.31
C PRO A 85 -36.07 25.66 -16.99
N PRO A 86 -36.31 25.27 -18.25
CA PRO A 86 -35.43 24.35 -18.96
C PRO A 86 -33.99 24.87 -18.99
N ALA A 87 -33.02 23.97 -18.88
CA ALA A 87 -31.61 24.31 -18.90
C ALA A 87 -31.26 25.15 -20.14
N SER A 88 -30.47 26.21 -19.97
CA SER A 88 -30.04 27.02 -21.11
C SER A 88 -29.08 26.23 -22.01
N GLU A 89 -28.99 26.59 -23.29
CA GLU A 89 -28.04 25.96 -24.22
C GLU A 89 -26.59 26.00 -23.70
N ARG A 90 -26.24 27.06 -22.98
CA ARG A 90 -24.93 27.22 -22.34
C ARG A 90 -24.74 26.20 -21.21
N ASP A 91 -25.73 26.00 -20.37
CA ASP A 91 -25.67 25.03 -19.25
C ASP A 91 -25.55 23.60 -19.78
N VAL A 92 -26.29 23.27 -20.84
CA VAL A 92 -26.19 21.99 -21.53
C VAL A 92 -24.80 21.78 -22.13
N ALA A 93 -24.24 22.79 -22.81
CA ALA A 93 -22.90 22.71 -23.37
C ALA A 93 -21.82 22.52 -22.29
N ASP A 94 -21.93 23.24 -21.17
CA ASP A 94 -21.02 23.11 -20.03
C ASP A 94 -21.13 21.75 -19.35
N TRP A 95 -22.35 21.23 -19.19
CA TRP A 95 -22.57 19.88 -18.67
C TRP A 95 -21.96 18.82 -19.58
N LEU A 96 -22.22 18.88 -20.89
CA LEU A 96 -21.68 17.95 -21.88
C LEU A 96 -20.16 17.91 -21.85
N ARG A 97 -19.51 19.08 -21.73
CA ARG A 97 -18.06 19.17 -21.62
C ARG A 97 -17.56 18.43 -20.38
N ARG A 98 -18.11 18.72 -19.19
CA ARG A 98 -17.71 18.08 -17.92
C ARG A 98 -17.99 16.58 -17.93
N TYR A 99 -19.13 16.17 -18.45
CA TYR A 99 -19.53 14.76 -18.51
C TYR A 99 -18.58 13.97 -19.44
N ARG A 100 -18.22 14.54 -20.60
CA ARG A 100 -17.22 13.93 -21.49
C ARG A 100 -15.86 13.80 -20.81
N GLU A 101 -15.40 14.83 -20.11
CA GLU A 101 -14.16 14.78 -19.32
C GLU A 101 -14.19 13.65 -18.27
N ALA A 102 -15.31 13.51 -17.54
CA ALA A 102 -15.52 12.45 -16.57
C ALA A 102 -15.52 11.04 -17.20
N LYS A 103 -16.18 10.87 -18.37
CA LYS A 103 -16.20 9.59 -19.10
C LYS A 103 -14.83 9.22 -19.66
N VAL A 104 -14.05 10.18 -20.15
CA VAL A 104 -12.66 9.93 -20.57
C VAL A 104 -11.83 9.38 -19.40
N GLN A 105 -11.98 9.95 -18.19
CA GLN A 105 -11.29 9.43 -17.01
C GLN A 105 -11.76 8.02 -16.63
N LEU A 106 -13.06 7.73 -16.74
CA LEU A 106 -13.60 6.39 -16.50
C LEU A 106 -12.97 5.36 -17.44
N TYR A 107 -13.00 5.63 -18.74
CA TYR A 107 -12.46 4.71 -19.75
C TYR A 107 -10.95 4.51 -19.58
N LEU A 108 -10.20 5.57 -19.28
CA LEU A 108 -8.76 5.47 -19.02
C LEU A 108 -8.47 4.56 -17.81
N ARG A 109 -9.26 4.65 -16.75
CA ARG A 109 -9.08 3.79 -15.57
C ARG A 109 -9.47 2.35 -15.85
N GLN A 110 -10.54 2.12 -16.62
CA GLN A 110 -10.94 0.78 -17.07
C GLN A 110 -9.84 0.13 -17.90
N GLU A 111 -9.31 0.81 -18.91
CA GLU A 111 -8.20 0.27 -19.72
C GLU A 111 -6.95 -0.03 -18.89
N ARG A 112 -6.62 0.84 -17.91
CA ARG A 112 -5.47 0.59 -17.01
C ARG A 112 -5.70 -0.65 -16.16
N LYS A 113 -6.93 -0.86 -15.69
CA LYS A 113 -7.31 -2.05 -14.92
C LYS A 113 -7.24 -3.30 -15.79
N GLU A 114 -7.77 -3.26 -17.01
CA GLU A 114 -7.71 -4.39 -17.96
C GLU A 114 -6.26 -4.74 -18.31
N ARG A 115 -5.41 -3.74 -18.60
CA ARG A 115 -3.98 -3.95 -18.80
C ARG A 115 -3.32 -4.60 -17.58
N TRP A 116 -3.73 -4.23 -16.37
CA TRP A 116 -3.26 -4.86 -15.14
C TRP A 116 -3.73 -6.32 -15.03
N ASP A 117 -5.02 -6.58 -15.29
CA ASP A 117 -5.63 -7.92 -15.24
C ASP A 117 -4.96 -8.88 -16.25
N GLU A 118 -4.54 -8.37 -17.41
CA GLU A 118 -3.78 -9.11 -18.42
C GLU A 118 -2.28 -9.29 -18.07
N GLY A 119 -1.81 -8.70 -16.97
CA GLY A 119 -0.40 -8.75 -16.55
C GLY A 119 0.53 -7.89 -17.41
N ARG A 120 0.00 -6.90 -18.15
CA ARG A 120 0.79 -5.95 -18.95
C ARG A 120 1.38 -4.80 -18.12
N VAL A 121 1.07 -4.76 -16.82
CA VAL A 121 1.61 -3.77 -15.88
C VAL A 121 2.68 -4.43 -15.02
N GLY A 122 3.93 -3.96 -15.12
CA GLY A 122 4.98 -4.23 -14.15
C GLY A 122 5.81 -5.50 -14.31
N GLY A 123 5.58 -6.38 -15.30
CA GLY A 123 6.50 -7.50 -15.60
C GLY A 123 6.69 -8.56 -14.52
N TRP A 124 5.96 -8.49 -13.39
CA TRP A 124 6.04 -9.48 -12.32
C TRP A 124 5.02 -10.60 -12.59
N ARG A 125 5.53 -11.75 -13.01
CA ARG A 125 4.89 -13.06 -12.90
C ARG A 125 5.73 -13.91 -11.97
#